data_AF-A0A800F4R0-F1
#
_entry.id   AF-A0A800F4R0-F1
#
_cell.length_a   1.000
_cell.length_b   1.000
_cell.length_c   1.000
_cell.angle_alpha   90.00
_cell.angle_beta   90.00
_cell.angle_gamma   90.00
#
_symmetry.space_group_name_H-M   'P 1'
#
loop_
_entity.id
_entity.type
_entity.pdbx_description
1 polymer ?
#
loop_
_entity_poly.entity_id
_entity_poly.type
_entity_poly.pdbx_seq_one_letter_code
_entity_poly.pdbx_strand_id
1 'polypeptide(L)'
;MKLIAVLALALATGLQEPPLDNRLYGRVYTSGGDVYEGYLRWDRNEGSLGDVLDGSKELPWENLRQAQELDDRYDRDRRRSRGIRFLGTRISWDEDEDEITSATSGIRFGHVRTLEVLDSWSAVLVLKSVAEVEFSSGSTDIGRSLRALTIEDPEAGEIELKWRDIESIDFMEAPSDLPDPRASCLYGTMERYSRLEFTGYVAWDADEILGSDVLDGEEDGRPREIPFDRIASIERAGSSAAPVVLENGEALTLRGTNDVDRDKKGIVVEQEDGSHVLVRSDDFDRLTLAR
;
A
#
# COMPACT_ATOMS: atom_id res chain seq x y z
N MET A 1 27.08 35.34 32.74
CA MET A 1 26.42 34.75 31.57
C MET A 1 26.47 33.25 31.71
N LYS A 2 25.33 32.60 31.97
CA LYS A 2 25.23 31.14 32.08
C LYS A 2 24.86 30.61 30.69
N LEU A 3 25.76 29.84 30.07
CA LEU A 3 25.44 29.01 28.92
C LEU A 3 24.55 27.87 29.41
N ILE A 4 23.30 27.82 28.94
CA ILE A 4 22.44 26.65 29.11
C ILE A 4 22.75 25.76 27.90
N ALA A 5 23.52 24.70 28.12
CA ALA A 5 23.62 23.61 27.17
C ALA A 5 22.32 22.82 27.25
N VAL A 6 21.48 22.94 26.22
CA VAL A 6 20.34 22.04 26.03
C VAL A 6 20.90 20.72 25.51
N LEU A 7 21.13 19.79 26.43
CA LEU A 7 21.40 18.40 26.11
C LEU A 7 20.07 17.79 25.67
N ALA A 8 19.85 17.70 24.36
CA ALA A 8 18.75 16.91 23.81
C ALA A 8 19.07 15.44 24.07
N LEU A 9 18.52 14.90 25.15
CA LEU A 9 18.58 13.48 25.47
C LEU A 9 17.56 12.79 24.55
N ALA A 10 17.99 12.38 23.36
CA ALA A 10 17.24 11.43 22.56
C ALA A 10 17.19 10.11 23.35
N LEU A 11 16.04 9.84 23.97
CA LEU A 11 15.72 8.49 24.43
C LEU A 11 15.65 7.64 23.16
N ALA A 12 16.71 6.88 22.90
CA ALA A 12 16.69 5.80 21.94
C ALA A 12 15.71 4.75 22.46
N THR A 13 14.42 4.94 22.16
CA THR A 13 13.50 3.82 21.98
C THR A 13 14.14 2.94 20.93
N GLY A 14 14.38 1.67 21.27
CA GLY A 14 15.16 0.76 20.44
C GLY A 14 14.64 0.78 19.01
N LEU A 15 15.50 1.15 18.08
CA LEU A 15 15.29 0.84 16.67
C LEU A 15 15.31 -0.68 16.59
N GLN A 16 14.11 -1.27 16.64
CA GLN A 16 13.91 -2.67 16.36
C GLN A 16 14.35 -2.86 14.91
N GLU A 17 15.23 -3.84 14.65
CA GLU A 17 15.56 -4.20 13.27
C GLU A 17 14.25 -4.44 12.53
N PRO A 18 14.09 -3.88 11.32
CA PRO A 18 12.86 -4.07 10.57
C PRO A 18 12.62 -5.58 10.41
N PRO A 19 11.35 -6.03 10.53
CA PRO A 19 11.02 -7.42 10.25
C PRO A 19 11.39 -7.78 8.81
N LEU A 20 11.40 -9.09 8.49
CA LEU A 20 11.60 -9.57 7.12
C LEU A 20 10.71 -8.78 6.15
N ASP A 21 11.33 -8.30 5.07
CA ASP A 21 10.74 -7.38 4.10
C ASP A 21 9.37 -7.89 3.61
N ASN A 22 8.36 -7.01 3.65
CA ASN A 22 6.98 -7.35 3.30
C ASN A 22 6.74 -7.38 1.78
N ARG A 23 7.81 -7.36 0.97
CA ARG A 23 7.72 -7.34 -0.49
C ARG A 23 6.88 -8.50 -1.02
N LEU A 24 6.05 -8.17 -2.01
CA LEU A 24 5.31 -9.13 -2.81
C LEU A 24 6.29 -9.91 -3.69
N TYR A 25 6.13 -11.22 -3.72
CA TYR A 25 6.97 -12.13 -4.49
C TYR A 25 6.11 -13.19 -5.18
N GLY A 26 6.50 -13.59 -6.38
CA GLY A 26 5.75 -14.60 -7.11
C GLY A 26 6.37 -15.02 -8.42
N ARG A 27 5.74 -16.03 -9.01
CA ARG A 27 6.04 -16.53 -10.35
C ARG A 27 4.92 -16.12 -11.30
N VAL A 28 5.30 -15.52 -12.42
CA VAL A 28 4.40 -14.98 -13.44
C VAL A 28 4.53 -15.81 -14.71
N TYR A 29 3.41 -16.36 -15.17
CA TYR A 29 3.29 -17.06 -16.45
C TYR A 29 2.69 -16.10 -17.45
N THR A 30 3.33 -15.93 -18.60
CA THR A 30 2.89 -15.01 -19.64
C THR A 30 2.07 -15.72 -20.71
N SER A 31 1.15 -15.00 -21.35
CA SER A 31 0.39 -15.54 -22.49
C SER A 31 1.26 -15.93 -23.70
N GLY A 32 2.53 -15.50 -23.71
CA GLY A 32 3.55 -15.89 -24.70
C GLY A 32 4.26 -17.20 -24.40
N GLY A 33 4.05 -17.78 -23.20
CA GLY A 33 4.71 -19.01 -22.74
C GLY A 33 6.00 -18.79 -21.95
N ASP A 34 6.43 -17.54 -21.73
CA ASP A 34 7.56 -17.21 -20.85
C ASP A 34 7.15 -17.29 -19.37
N VAL A 35 8.11 -17.56 -18.50
CA VAL A 35 7.95 -17.62 -17.04
C VAL A 35 9.01 -16.73 -16.40
N TYR A 36 8.58 -15.85 -15.49
CA TYR A 36 9.44 -14.97 -14.70
C TYR A 36 9.18 -15.19 -13.21
N GLU A 37 10.21 -15.10 -12.39
CA GLU A 37 10.09 -15.34 -10.95
C GLU A 37 10.92 -14.30 -10.17
N GLY A 38 10.27 -13.52 -9.32
CA GLY A 38 10.92 -12.37 -8.70
C GLY A 38 10.01 -11.54 -7.79
N TYR A 39 10.58 -10.45 -7.27
CA TYR A 39 9.80 -9.47 -6.51
C TYR A 39 8.86 -8.72 -7.45
N LEU A 40 7.61 -8.55 -7.02
CA LEU A 40 6.56 -7.98 -7.83
C LEU A 40 6.29 -6.53 -7.40
N ARG A 41 5.90 -5.70 -8.37
CA ARG A 41 5.23 -4.42 -8.16
C ARG A 41 4.04 -4.33 -9.10
N TRP A 42 2.85 -4.33 -8.51
CA TRP A 42 1.56 -4.28 -9.17
C TRP A 42 1.11 -2.82 -9.33
N ASP A 43 0.43 -2.54 -10.45
CA ASP A 43 -0.07 -1.22 -10.88
C ASP A 43 0.87 -0.02 -10.65
N ARG A 44 2.19 -0.26 -10.56
CA ARG A 44 3.22 0.70 -10.14
C ARG A 44 3.12 1.21 -8.71
N ASN A 45 2.19 0.73 -7.89
CA ASN A 45 1.94 1.28 -6.56
C ASN A 45 2.01 0.18 -5.49
N GLU A 46 1.39 -0.96 -5.72
CA GLU A 46 1.35 -2.05 -4.75
C GLU A 46 2.55 -2.98 -4.92
N GLY A 47 3.13 -3.43 -3.83
CA GLY A 47 4.38 -4.18 -3.82
C GLY A 47 4.63 -4.88 -2.50
N SER A 48 3.67 -4.87 -1.59
CA SER A 48 3.72 -5.54 -0.29
C SER A 48 2.58 -6.55 -0.11
N LEU A 49 2.74 -7.52 0.80
CA LEU A 49 1.68 -8.46 1.17
C LEU A 49 0.50 -7.78 1.86
N GLY A 50 0.73 -6.60 2.45
CA GLY A 50 -0.26 -5.77 3.12
C GLY A 50 -1.18 -5.01 2.17
N ASP A 51 -0.73 -4.81 0.93
CA ASP A 51 -1.46 -4.07 -0.08
C ASP A 51 -2.72 -4.81 -0.52
N VAL A 52 -3.69 -4.02 -0.98
CA VAL A 52 -5.01 -4.49 -1.36
C VAL A 52 -5.10 -4.50 -2.88
N LEU A 53 -5.46 -5.65 -3.43
CA LEU A 53 -5.93 -5.80 -4.78
C LEU A 53 -7.43 -5.44 -4.82
N ASP A 54 -7.78 -4.34 -5.47
CA ASP A 54 -9.16 -3.87 -5.59
C ASP A 54 -9.82 -4.38 -6.88
N GLY A 55 -11.12 -4.68 -6.82
CA GLY A 55 -11.92 -4.96 -8.00
C GLY A 55 -13.41 -4.93 -7.69
N SER A 56 -14.23 -5.24 -8.68
CA SER A 56 -15.66 -5.46 -8.48
C SER A 56 -15.94 -6.95 -8.36
N LYS A 57 -16.86 -7.33 -7.48
CA LYS A 57 -17.33 -8.71 -7.32
C LYS A 57 -18.84 -8.77 -7.40
N GLU A 58 -19.38 -9.75 -8.12
CA GLU A 58 -20.82 -10.05 -8.11
C GLU A 58 -21.26 -10.62 -6.75
N LEU A 59 -22.42 -10.19 -6.29
CA LEU A 59 -22.99 -10.68 -5.04
C LEU A 59 -24.01 -11.78 -5.30
N PRO A 60 -23.81 -12.99 -4.78
CA PRO A 60 -24.84 -14.00 -4.78
C PRO A 60 -26.08 -13.49 -4.03
N TRP A 61 -27.26 -13.63 -4.64
CA TRP A 61 -28.54 -13.18 -4.08
C TRP A 61 -28.85 -13.76 -2.69
N GLU A 62 -28.36 -14.97 -2.42
CA GLU A 62 -28.49 -15.61 -1.10
C GLU A 62 -27.75 -14.87 0.01
N ASN A 63 -26.57 -14.29 -0.28
CA ASN A 63 -25.80 -13.50 0.69
C ASN A 63 -26.49 -12.16 0.99
N LEU A 64 -27.09 -11.54 -0.02
CA LEU A 64 -27.91 -10.33 0.15
C LEU A 64 -29.11 -10.61 1.03
N ARG A 65 -29.81 -11.73 0.80
CA ARG A 65 -30.95 -12.16 1.61
C ARG A 65 -30.54 -12.48 3.05
N GLN A 66 -29.42 -13.15 3.24
CA GLN A 66 -28.92 -13.48 4.57
C GLN A 66 -28.47 -12.23 5.34
N ALA A 67 -27.86 -11.26 4.66
CA ALA A 67 -27.56 -9.94 5.25
C ALA A 67 -28.83 -9.16 5.62
N GLN A 68 -29.88 -9.22 4.78
CA GLN A 68 -31.20 -8.63 5.07
C GLN A 68 -31.91 -9.34 6.25
N GLU A 69 -31.78 -10.66 6.36
CA GLU A 69 -32.40 -11.47 7.42
C GLU A 69 -31.66 -11.34 8.77
N LEU A 70 -30.37 -11.01 8.76
CA LEU A 70 -29.57 -10.79 9.97
C LEU A 70 -29.74 -9.39 10.60
N ASP A 71 -30.43 -8.46 9.94
CA ASP A 71 -30.47 -7.06 10.38
C ASP A 71 -31.87 -6.41 10.43
N ASP A 72 -32.66 -6.75 11.45
CA ASP A 72 -33.87 -6.02 11.85
C ASP A 72 -33.60 -4.54 12.24
N ARG A 73 -32.33 -4.08 12.28
CA ARG A 73 -31.95 -2.69 12.58
C ARG A 73 -31.49 -1.89 11.35
N TYR A 74 -31.48 -2.47 10.15
CA TYR A 74 -30.97 -1.85 8.93
C TYR A 74 -31.74 -0.59 8.50
N ASP A 75 -33.02 -0.48 8.87
CA ASP A 75 -33.84 0.69 8.51
C ASP A 75 -33.45 1.98 9.26
N ARG A 76 -32.71 1.91 10.37
CA ARG A 76 -32.41 3.09 11.19
C ARG A 76 -31.04 3.74 10.88
N ASP A 77 -30.10 2.98 10.33
CA ASP A 77 -28.70 3.40 10.13
C ASP A 77 -28.30 3.66 8.66
N ARG A 78 -29.29 3.76 7.75
CA ARG A 78 -29.15 4.13 6.32
C ARG A 78 -28.31 5.39 6.02
N ARG A 79 -27.81 6.12 7.01
CA ARG A 79 -27.06 7.38 6.84
C ARG A 79 -25.60 7.33 7.30
N ARG A 80 -25.04 6.20 7.77
CA ARG A 80 -23.71 6.23 8.42
C ARG A 80 -22.65 5.18 8.04
N SER A 81 -22.94 4.15 7.24
CA SER A 81 -21.89 3.18 6.85
C SER A 81 -21.99 2.74 5.39
N ARG A 82 -21.01 3.11 4.56
CA ARG A 82 -20.88 2.74 3.13
C ARG A 82 -19.99 1.50 2.93
N GLY A 83 -20.21 0.46 3.72
CA GLY A 83 -19.51 -0.82 3.58
C GLY A 83 -19.19 -1.55 4.87
N ILE A 84 -18.86 -2.84 4.75
CA ILE A 84 -18.57 -3.77 5.86
C ILE A 84 -17.21 -4.46 5.57
N ARG A 85 -16.43 -4.75 6.62
CA ARG A 85 -15.24 -5.62 6.51
C ARG A 85 -15.55 -7.01 7.08
N PHE A 86 -15.27 -8.05 6.31
CA PHE A 86 -15.46 -9.44 6.71
C PHE A 86 -14.30 -10.30 6.19
N LEU A 87 -13.63 -11.06 7.07
CA LEU A 87 -12.50 -11.94 6.71
C LEU A 87 -11.41 -11.28 5.86
N GLY A 88 -11.07 -10.02 6.15
CA GLY A 88 -10.06 -9.26 5.40
C GLY A 88 -10.53 -8.70 4.05
N THR A 89 -11.80 -8.91 3.69
CA THR A 89 -12.45 -8.34 2.50
C THR A 89 -13.22 -7.09 2.90
N ARG A 90 -13.00 -5.97 2.21
CA ARG A 90 -13.87 -4.78 2.32
C ARG A 90 -14.95 -4.88 1.25
N ILE A 91 -16.20 -4.68 1.63
CA ILE A 91 -17.35 -4.70 0.73
C ILE A 91 -18.03 -3.34 0.83
N SER A 92 -18.13 -2.58 -0.27
CA SER A 92 -18.85 -1.29 -0.32
C SER A 92 -19.81 -1.21 -1.50
N TRP A 93 -20.87 -0.40 -1.34
CA TRP A 93 -21.98 -0.22 -2.27
C TRP A 93 -22.33 1.27 -2.42
N ASP A 94 -22.84 1.66 -3.58
CA ASP A 94 -23.34 3.02 -3.87
C ASP A 94 -24.85 3.17 -3.58
N GLU A 95 -25.26 4.39 -3.21
CA GLU A 95 -26.64 4.72 -2.80
C GLU A 95 -27.65 4.82 -3.97
N ASP A 96 -27.18 4.83 -5.22
CA ASP A 96 -27.98 5.15 -6.41
C ASP A 96 -28.47 3.91 -7.22
N GLU A 97 -28.13 2.69 -6.81
CA GLU A 97 -28.63 1.46 -7.44
C GLU A 97 -29.82 0.89 -6.66
N ASP A 98 -31.00 0.87 -7.31
CA ASP A 98 -32.24 0.30 -6.77
C ASP A 98 -32.13 -1.23 -6.49
N GLU A 99 -31.07 -1.88 -6.97
CA GLU A 99 -30.79 -3.32 -6.82
C GLU A 99 -29.28 -3.57 -6.75
N ILE A 100 -28.73 -3.87 -5.55
CA ILE A 100 -27.30 -4.10 -5.35
C ILE A 100 -26.91 -5.45 -5.97
N THR A 101 -26.30 -5.44 -7.15
CA THR A 101 -25.85 -6.68 -7.85
C THR A 101 -24.33 -6.91 -7.76
N SER A 102 -23.56 -5.88 -7.39
CA SER A 102 -22.10 -5.94 -7.26
C SER A 102 -21.58 -5.11 -6.08
N ALA A 103 -20.35 -5.39 -5.64
CA ALA A 103 -19.61 -4.60 -4.65
C ALA A 103 -18.23 -4.25 -5.14
N THR A 104 -17.74 -3.05 -4.80
CA THR A 104 -16.29 -2.85 -4.72
C THR A 104 -15.77 -3.73 -3.59
N SER A 105 -14.90 -4.66 -3.95
CA SER A 105 -14.29 -5.65 -3.07
C SER A 105 -12.78 -5.55 -3.16
N GLY A 106 -12.13 -5.31 -2.03
CA GLY A 106 -10.67 -5.35 -1.91
C GLY A 106 -10.21 -6.59 -1.16
N ILE A 107 -9.13 -7.24 -1.62
CA ILE A 107 -8.47 -8.34 -0.92
C ILE A 107 -6.97 -8.09 -0.77
N ARG A 108 -6.41 -8.37 0.41
CA ARG A 108 -4.97 -8.26 0.61
C ARG A 108 -4.20 -9.29 -0.22
N PHE A 109 -3.12 -8.89 -0.87
CA PHE A 109 -2.23 -9.79 -1.61
C PHE A 109 -1.74 -10.95 -0.74
N GLY A 110 -1.48 -10.71 0.55
CA GLY A 110 -1.09 -11.75 1.50
C GLY A 110 -2.09 -12.89 1.67
N HIS A 111 -3.36 -12.73 1.25
CA HIS A 111 -4.38 -13.78 1.25
C HIS A 111 -4.56 -14.47 -0.10
N VAL A 112 -4.04 -13.88 -1.18
CA VAL A 112 -4.11 -14.45 -2.53
C VAL A 112 -3.02 -15.51 -2.67
N ARG A 113 -3.36 -16.64 -3.27
CA ARG A 113 -2.43 -17.70 -3.63
C ARG A 113 -2.13 -17.65 -5.12
N THR A 114 -3.17 -17.55 -5.94
CA THR A 114 -3.04 -17.53 -7.40
C THR A 114 -4.00 -16.49 -7.98
N LEU A 115 -3.58 -15.82 -9.06
CA LEU A 115 -4.42 -15.01 -9.93
C LEU A 115 -4.36 -15.61 -11.34
N GLU A 116 -5.51 -15.92 -11.92
CA GLU A 116 -5.63 -16.41 -13.29
C GLU A 116 -6.41 -15.41 -14.13
N VAL A 117 -5.82 -14.91 -15.21
CA VAL A 117 -6.47 -13.96 -16.12
C VAL A 117 -7.48 -14.72 -16.97
N LEU A 118 -8.75 -14.34 -16.85
CA LEU A 118 -9.82 -14.93 -17.66
C LEU A 118 -9.95 -14.22 -19.00
N ASP A 119 -10.02 -12.89 -18.95
CA ASP A 119 -10.13 -12.06 -20.14
C ASP A 119 -9.57 -10.65 -19.90
N SER A 120 -9.94 -9.69 -20.75
CA SER A 120 -9.47 -8.30 -20.68
C SER A 120 -9.98 -7.50 -19.48
N TRP A 121 -10.92 -8.04 -18.71
CA TRP A 121 -11.68 -7.34 -17.68
C TRP A 121 -11.87 -8.17 -16.42
N SER A 122 -11.39 -9.40 -16.36
CA SER A 122 -11.65 -10.29 -15.24
C SER A 122 -10.50 -11.27 -14.97
N ALA A 123 -10.42 -11.68 -13.71
CA ALA A 123 -9.51 -12.71 -13.24
C ALA A 123 -10.18 -13.52 -12.12
N VAL A 124 -9.77 -14.77 -11.97
CA VAL A 124 -10.09 -15.58 -10.79
C VAL A 124 -8.93 -15.53 -9.82
N LEU A 125 -9.25 -15.26 -8.56
CA LEU A 125 -8.32 -15.34 -7.44
C LEU A 125 -8.58 -16.64 -6.68
N VAL A 126 -7.55 -17.46 -6.55
CA VAL A 126 -7.53 -18.58 -5.61
C VAL A 126 -6.90 -18.06 -4.33
N LEU A 127 -7.62 -18.14 -3.22
CA LEU A 127 -7.13 -17.68 -1.92
C LEU A 127 -6.31 -18.78 -1.24
N LYS A 128 -5.45 -18.39 -0.28
CA LYS A 128 -4.76 -19.34 0.60
C LYS A 128 -5.72 -20.22 1.40
N SER A 129 -6.94 -19.74 1.63
CA SER A 129 -8.06 -20.51 2.21
C SER A 129 -8.70 -21.50 1.24
N VAL A 130 -8.19 -21.63 0.02
CA VAL A 130 -8.72 -22.40 -1.12
C VAL A 130 -10.06 -21.92 -1.68
N ALA A 131 -10.60 -20.81 -1.17
CA ALA A 131 -11.76 -20.18 -1.79
C ALA A 131 -11.38 -19.57 -3.15
N GLU A 132 -12.29 -19.69 -4.11
CA GLU A 132 -12.16 -19.04 -5.41
C GLU A 132 -13.06 -17.82 -5.47
N VAL A 133 -12.53 -16.72 -6.00
CA VAL A 133 -13.27 -15.48 -6.14
C VAL A 133 -12.96 -14.85 -7.48
N GLU A 134 -13.98 -14.68 -8.30
CA GLU A 134 -13.88 -13.90 -9.54
C GLU A 134 -13.93 -12.41 -9.22
N PHE A 135 -12.97 -11.67 -9.76
CA PHE A 135 -12.91 -10.22 -9.75
C PHE A 135 -13.09 -9.72 -11.19
N SER A 136 -13.94 -8.71 -11.35
CA SER A 136 -14.11 -7.99 -12.60
C SER A 136 -13.65 -6.54 -12.46
N SER A 137 -13.39 -5.91 -13.60
CA SER A 137 -12.88 -4.55 -13.72
C SER A 137 -13.82 -3.54 -13.02
N GLY A 138 -13.36 -2.99 -11.90
CA GLY A 138 -13.96 -1.86 -11.18
C GLY A 138 -12.93 -0.85 -10.67
N SER A 139 -11.64 -1.10 -10.93
CA SER A 139 -10.45 -0.39 -10.44
C SER A 139 -9.36 -0.41 -11.53
N THR A 140 -8.18 0.12 -11.22
CA THR A 140 -6.98 -0.05 -12.07
C THR A 140 -6.33 -1.42 -11.93
N ASP A 141 -6.63 -2.16 -10.88
CA ASP A 141 -5.91 -3.39 -10.56
C ASP A 141 -6.35 -4.60 -11.37
N ILE A 142 -7.54 -4.57 -11.98
CA ILE A 142 -8.07 -5.68 -12.77
C ILE A 142 -8.37 -5.25 -14.19
N GLY A 143 -7.86 -6.02 -15.15
CA GLY A 143 -8.12 -5.80 -16.57
C GLY A 143 -7.16 -4.81 -17.23
N ARG A 144 -7.56 -4.32 -18.41
CA ARG A 144 -6.74 -3.43 -19.27
C ARG A 144 -6.31 -2.12 -18.63
N SER A 145 -6.91 -1.74 -17.50
CA SER A 145 -6.56 -0.53 -16.76
C SER A 145 -5.26 -0.70 -15.95
N LEU A 146 -4.78 -1.93 -15.75
CA LEU A 146 -3.51 -2.19 -15.08
C LEU A 146 -2.38 -1.49 -15.83
N ARG A 147 -1.72 -0.55 -15.14
CA ARG A 147 -0.66 0.28 -15.72
C ARG A 147 0.56 -0.57 -16.06
N ALA A 148 0.98 -1.41 -15.12
CA ALA A 148 2.09 -2.33 -15.26
C ALA A 148 2.10 -3.38 -14.13
N LEU A 149 2.60 -4.57 -14.43
CA LEU A 149 3.20 -5.48 -13.46
C LEU A 149 4.72 -5.48 -13.71
N THR A 150 5.49 -5.03 -12.74
CA THR A 150 6.96 -5.10 -12.77
C THR A 150 7.44 -6.32 -12.00
N ILE A 151 8.36 -7.10 -12.58
CA ILE A 151 9.04 -8.23 -11.95
C ILE A 151 10.52 -7.92 -11.87
N GLU A 152 11.08 -7.94 -10.66
CA GLU A 152 12.53 -7.96 -10.42
C GLU A 152 13.02 -9.42 -10.45
N ASP A 153 13.28 -9.93 -11.65
CA ASP A 153 13.76 -11.29 -11.87
C ASP A 153 15.30 -11.34 -11.72
N PRO A 154 15.86 -12.25 -10.89
CA PRO A 154 17.31 -12.34 -10.67
C PRO A 154 18.13 -12.65 -11.94
N GLU A 155 17.55 -13.36 -12.91
CA GLU A 155 18.23 -13.78 -14.14
C GLU A 155 17.95 -12.82 -15.31
N ALA A 156 16.69 -12.41 -15.47
CA ALA A 156 16.24 -11.59 -16.59
C ALA A 156 16.35 -10.07 -16.32
N GLY A 157 16.52 -9.66 -15.06
CA GLY A 157 16.49 -8.27 -14.64
C GLY A 157 15.06 -7.77 -14.44
N GLU A 158 14.85 -6.48 -14.69
CA GLU A 158 13.52 -5.88 -14.54
C GLU A 158 12.67 -6.12 -15.79
N ILE A 159 11.49 -6.72 -15.60
CA ILE A 159 10.51 -7.00 -16.65
C ILE A 159 9.24 -6.23 -16.35
N GLU A 160 8.70 -5.52 -17.34
CA GLU A 160 7.39 -4.86 -17.24
C GLU A 160 6.38 -5.56 -18.16
N LEU A 161 5.28 -6.03 -17.58
CA LEU A 161 4.17 -6.70 -18.28
C LEU A 161 2.89 -5.86 -18.19
N LYS A 162 2.06 -5.95 -19.23
CA LYS A 162 0.68 -5.44 -19.19
C LYS A 162 -0.27 -6.59 -18.90
N TRP A 163 -1.51 -6.26 -18.53
CA TRP A 163 -2.57 -7.25 -18.28
C TRP A 163 -2.67 -8.35 -19.35
N ARG A 164 -2.66 -7.95 -20.63
CA ARG A 164 -2.78 -8.86 -21.78
C ARG A 164 -1.60 -9.82 -21.95
N ASP A 165 -0.48 -9.55 -21.28
CA ASP A 165 0.74 -10.35 -21.36
C ASP A 165 0.74 -11.41 -20.23
N ILE A 166 -0.14 -11.28 -19.23
CA ILE A 166 -0.24 -12.16 -18.05
C ILE A 166 -1.26 -13.27 -18.35
N GLU A 167 -0.86 -14.52 -18.13
CA GLU A 167 -1.77 -15.67 -18.10
C GLU A 167 -2.16 -15.99 -16.65
N SER A 168 -1.18 -16.16 -15.77
CA SER A 168 -1.41 -16.41 -14.35
C SER A 168 -0.22 -16.01 -13.48
N ILE A 169 -0.46 -15.91 -12.17
CA ILE A 169 0.55 -15.58 -11.16
C ILE A 169 0.36 -16.47 -9.95
N ASP A 170 1.44 -17.09 -9.50
CA ASP A 170 1.52 -17.77 -8.21
C ASP A 170 2.23 -16.86 -7.20
N PHE A 171 1.50 -16.40 -6.18
CA PHE A 171 2.05 -15.62 -5.08
C PHE A 171 2.64 -16.54 -4.02
N MET A 172 3.90 -16.28 -3.62
CA MET A 172 4.63 -17.14 -2.70
C MET A 172 5.60 -16.34 -1.82
N GLU A 173 6.11 -16.98 -0.76
CA GLU A 173 7.17 -16.39 0.04
C GLU A 173 8.47 -16.39 -0.79
N ALA A 174 9.24 -15.29 -0.69
CA ALA A 174 10.55 -15.22 -1.32
C ALA A 174 11.49 -16.28 -0.71
N PRO A 175 12.17 -17.09 -1.54
CA PRO A 175 13.25 -17.95 -1.07
C PRO A 175 14.29 -17.18 -0.26
N SER A 176 14.77 -17.77 0.83
CA SER A 176 15.70 -17.12 1.77
C SER A 176 17.12 -16.98 1.24
N ASP A 177 17.45 -17.62 0.12
CA ASP A 177 18.74 -17.56 -0.57
C ASP A 177 18.75 -16.58 -1.75
N LEU A 178 17.65 -15.88 -2.02
CA LEU A 178 17.61 -14.81 -3.01
C LEU A 178 18.39 -13.58 -2.54
N PRO A 179 18.97 -12.82 -3.49
CA PRO A 179 19.41 -11.48 -3.21
C PRO A 179 18.26 -10.62 -2.69
N ASP A 180 18.57 -9.70 -1.78
CA ASP A 180 17.61 -8.70 -1.32
C ASP A 180 17.00 -7.94 -2.52
N PRO A 181 15.73 -7.51 -2.42
CA PRO A 181 15.08 -6.74 -3.47
C PRO A 181 15.85 -5.43 -3.71
N ARG A 182 15.72 -4.87 -4.92
CA ARG A 182 16.41 -3.61 -5.26
C ARG A 182 15.96 -2.45 -4.37
N ALA A 183 14.73 -2.52 -3.88
CA ALA A 183 14.19 -1.61 -2.88
C ALA A 183 13.28 -2.35 -1.92
N SER A 184 13.49 -2.10 -0.63
CA SER A 184 12.66 -2.67 0.44
C SER A 184 11.44 -1.81 0.73
N CYS A 185 10.42 -2.43 1.33
CA CYS A 185 9.28 -1.70 1.85
C CYS A 185 9.74 -0.67 2.90
N LEU A 186 9.12 0.51 2.90
CA LEU A 186 9.37 1.52 3.92
C LEU A 186 8.91 0.99 5.28
N TYR A 187 9.78 1.08 6.27
CA TYR A 187 9.46 0.74 7.66
C TYR A 187 9.90 1.89 8.55
N GLY A 188 9.11 2.23 9.56
CA GLY A 188 9.45 3.33 10.44
C GLY A 188 8.43 3.63 11.52
N THR A 189 8.70 4.69 12.28
CA THR A 189 7.84 5.21 13.32
C THR A 189 7.24 6.55 12.89
N MET A 190 5.92 6.63 12.89
CA MET A 190 5.17 7.84 12.61
C MET A 190 4.53 8.39 13.89
N GLU A 191 4.73 9.68 14.11
CA GLU A 191 4.23 10.46 15.24
C GLU A 191 3.14 11.42 14.76
N ARG A 192 2.05 11.49 15.53
CA ARG A 192 0.98 12.48 15.36
C ARG A 192 1.23 13.73 16.20
N TYR A 193 0.54 14.83 15.90
CA TYR A 193 0.55 16.03 16.74
C TYR A 193 0.13 15.77 18.20
N SER A 194 -0.71 14.76 18.40
CA SER A 194 -1.13 14.29 19.72
C SER A 194 -0.04 13.55 20.52
N ARG A 195 1.17 13.38 19.96
CA ARG A 195 2.28 12.57 20.50
C ARG A 195 2.00 11.07 20.55
N LEU A 196 1.02 10.60 19.77
CA LEU A 196 0.80 9.18 19.55
C LEU A 196 1.74 8.68 18.47
N GLU A 197 2.39 7.55 18.73
CA GLU A 197 3.36 6.92 17.84
C GLU A 197 2.82 5.59 17.32
N PHE A 198 3.13 5.28 16.07
CA PHE A 198 2.81 4.02 15.40
C PHE A 198 4.05 3.56 14.63
N THR A 199 4.46 2.31 14.85
CA THR A 199 5.63 1.72 14.18
C THR A 199 5.18 0.56 13.30
N GLY A 200 5.72 0.50 12.08
CA GLY A 200 5.34 -0.53 11.12
C GLY A 200 5.78 -0.21 9.70
N TYR A 201 5.23 -0.96 8.74
CA TYR A 201 5.40 -0.67 7.32
C TYR A 201 4.62 0.59 6.94
N VAL A 202 5.21 1.43 6.10
CA VAL A 202 4.71 2.76 5.78
C VAL A 202 4.34 2.83 4.30
N ALA A 203 3.13 3.32 4.04
CA ALA A 203 2.76 3.85 2.72
C ALA A 203 2.60 5.37 2.84
N TRP A 204 3.48 6.11 2.17
CA TRP A 204 3.37 7.56 2.00
C TRP A 204 2.48 7.87 0.79
N ASP A 205 1.68 8.93 0.88
CA ASP A 205 0.61 9.27 -0.08
C ASP A 205 -0.34 8.11 -0.48
N ALA A 206 -0.40 7.07 0.36
CA ALA A 206 -1.07 5.80 0.13
C ALA A 206 -0.48 4.90 -0.98
N ASP A 207 0.49 5.35 -1.77
CA ASP A 207 1.06 4.57 -2.89
C ASP A 207 2.60 4.55 -2.99
N GLU A 208 3.31 5.33 -2.17
CA GLU A 208 4.77 5.27 -2.04
C GLU A 208 5.14 4.34 -0.88
N ILE A 209 5.57 3.12 -1.23
CA ILE A 209 5.76 2.04 -0.27
C ILE A 209 7.18 1.49 -0.28
N LEU A 210 8.01 1.83 -1.27
CA LEU A 210 9.38 1.33 -1.41
C LEU A 210 10.42 2.43 -1.17
N GLY A 211 11.61 2.02 -0.75
CA GLY A 211 12.77 2.91 -0.67
C GLY A 211 13.15 3.57 -2.01
N SER A 212 12.87 2.93 -3.14
CA SER A 212 13.09 3.51 -4.47
C SER A 212 12.04 4.52 -4.89
N ASP A 213 10.89 4.56 -4.22
CA ASP A 213 9.88 5.57 -4.49
C ASP A 213 10.45 6.94 -4.09
N VAL A 214 9.88 8.00 -4.66
CA VAL A 214 10.48 9.33 -4.65
C VAL A 214 9.55 10.26 -3.91
N LEU A 215 10.12 11.01 -2.96
CA LEU A 215 9.46 12.18 -2.39
C LEU A 215 9.76 13.39 -3.30
N ASP A 216 8.72 13.93 -3.95
CA ASP A 216 8.86 15.14 -4.76
C ASP A 216 8.62 16.40 -3.94
N GLY A 217 9.40 17.45 -4.23
CA GLY A 217 9.25 18.74 -3.60
C GLY A 217 10.05 19.84 -4.27
N GLU A 218 9.89 21.07 -3.80
CA GLU A 218 10.68 22.21 -4.23
C GLU A 218 11.55 22.73 -3.07
N GLU A 219 12.82 23.02 -3.37
CA GLU A 219 13.74 23.72 -2.47
C GLU A 219 14.35 24.92 -3.20
N ASP A 220 14.24 26.12 -2.63
CA ASP A 220 14.77 27.37 -3.19
C ASP A 220 14.42 27.62 -4.67
N GLY A 221 13.17 27.32 -5.08
CA GLY A 221 12.72 27.51 -6.46
C GLY A 221 13.16 26.42 -7.44
N ARG A 222 13.68 25.29 -6.94
CA ARG A 222 14.16 24.18 -7.76
C ARG A 222 13.47 22.87 -7.38
N PRO A 223 12.99 22.07 -8.36
CA PRO A 223 12.44 20.76 -8.08
C PRO A 223 13.52 19.84 -7.51
N ARG A 224 13.10 18.99 -6.57
CA ARG A 224 13.89 17.96 -5.91
C ARG A 224 13.08 16.68 -5.93
N GLU A 225 13.72 15.62 -6.37
CA GLU A 225 13.22 14.25 -6.39
C GLU A 225 14.16 13.47 -5.47
N ILE A 226 13.67 12.98 -4.33
CA ILE A 226 14.50 12.31 -3.33
C ILE A 226 13.95 10.91 -3.07
N PRO A 227 14.68 9.86 -3.48
CA PRO A 227 14.34 8.49 -3.11
C PRO A 227 14.21 8.32 -1.58
N PHE A 228 13.18 7.61 -1.14
CA PHE A 228 12.95 7.39 0.29
C PHE A 228 14.07 6.62 0.97
N ASP A 229 14.84 5.80 0.25
CA ASP A 229 16.03 5.10 0.74
C ASP A 229 17.13 6.07 1.22
N ARG A 230 17.11 7.33 0.78
CA ARG A 230 18.05 8.37 1.22
C ARG A 230 17.52 9.25 2.34
N ILE A 231 16.28 9.04 2.77
CA ILE A 231 15.61 9.84 3.79
C ILE A 231 15.72 9.13 5.14
N ALA A 232 16.10 9.87 6.17
CA ALA A 232 16.09 9.42 7.56
C ALA A 232 14.79 9.84 8.27
N SER A 233 14.32 11.08 8.03
CA SER A 233 13.07 11.55 8.62
C SER A 233 12.40 12.64 7.79
N ILE A 234 11.07 12.69 7.89
CA ILE A 234 10.23 13.74 7.31
C ILE A 234 9.37 14.34 8.43
N GLU A 235 9.32 15.66 8.52
CA GLU A 235 8.50 16.37 9.49
C GLU A 235 7.44 17.23 8.80
N ARG A 236 6.39 17.60 9.51
CA ARG A 236 5.42 18.58 9.03
C ARG A 236 5.75 19.98 9.54
N ALA A 237 5.98 20.92 8.64
CA ALA A 237 6.13 22.34 8.96
C ALA A 237 5.00 23.18 8.35
N GLY A 238 3.82 23.13 8.97
CA GLY A 238 2.62 23.80 8.45
C GLY A 238 1.98 23.01 7.31
N SER A 239 1.20 23.68 6.45
CA SER A 239 0.37 23.01 5.44
C SER A 239 1.02 22.82 4.07
N SER A 240 2.26 23.27 3.87
CA SER A 240 2.92 23.29 2.55
C SER A 240 4.43 23.16 2.61
N ALA A 241 4.96 22.65 3.73
CA ALA A 241 6.39 22.43 3.87
C ALA A 241 6.69 21.21 4.72
N ALA A 242 7.73 20.49 4.32
CA ALA A 242 8.24 19.34 5.02
C ALA A 242 9.76 19.49 5.23
N PRO A 243 10.23 19.68 6.47
CA PRO A 243 11.64 19.48 6.79
C PRO A 243 11.99 18.00 6.57
N VAL A 244 13.06 17.76 5.82
CA VAL A 244 13.55 16.42 5.49
C VAL A 244 14.98 16.31 5.95
N VAL A 245 15.30 15.25 6.68
CA VAL A 245 16.68 14.91 7.03
C VAL A 245 17.07 13.67 6.23
N LEU A 246 18.15 13.79 5.47
CA LEU A 246 18.74 12.69 4.71
C LEU A 246 19.65 11.83 5.59
N GLU A 247 19.92 10.60 5.15
CA GLU A 247 20.78 9.66 5.89
C GLU A 247 22.21 10.18 6.10
N ASN A 248 22.71 11.02 5.18
CA ASN A 248 24.01 11.66 5.31
C ASN A 248 24.02 12.82 6.34
N GLY A 249 22.88 13.12 6.98
CA GLY A 249 22.69 14.20 7.94
C GLY A 249 22.37 15.57 7.31
N GLU A 250 22.28 15.67 5.99
CA GLU A 250 21.83 16.88 5.29
C GLU A 250 20.36 17.17 5.62
N ALA A 251 20.05 18.42 5.94
CA ALA A 251 18.70 18.86 6.26
C ALA A 251 18.20 19.83 5.19
N LEU A 252 17.02 19.55 4.67
CA LEU A 252 16.35 20.25 3.57
C LEU A 252 14.97 20.72 4.05
N THR A 253 14.37 21.68 3.34
CA THR A 253 12.94 21.99 3.53
C THR A 253 12.25 22.00 2.19
N LEU A 254 11.49 20.95 1.93
CA LEU A 254 10.70 20.80 0.70
C LEU A 254 9.37 21.55 0.83
N ARG A 255 8.88 22.08 -0.29
CA ARG A 255 7.61 22.81 -0.40
C ARG A 255 6.89 22.51 -1.72
N GLY A 256 5.59 22.80 -1.76
CA GLY A 256 4.90 23.13 -3.02
C GLY A 256 4.46 21.98 -3.93
N THR A 257 4.55 20.73 -3.48
CA THR A 257 4.02 19.53 -4.18
C THR A 257 3.01 18.80 -3.31
N ASN A 258 2.18 17.95 -3.93
CA ASN A 258 1.15 17.17 -3.26
C ASN A 258 1.75 16.28 -2.15
N ASP A 259 2.98 15.77 -2.32
CA ASP A 259 3.62 14.83 -1.40
C ASP A 259 4.05 15.49 -0.09
N VAL A 260 4.22 16.81 -0.10
CA VAL A 260 4.68 17.61 1.06
C VAL A 260 3.65 18.62 1.56
N ASP A 261 2.45 18.62 0.97
CA ASP A 261 1.35 19.47 1.37
C ASP A 261 0.13 18.66 1.89
N ARG A 262 -0.99 19.35 2.10
CA ARG A 262 -2.19 18.76 2.70
C ARG A 262 -2.99 17.88 1.74
N ASP A 263 -2.73 17.96 0.44
CA ASP A 263 -3.50 17.28 -0.61
C ASP A 263 -3.06 15.80 -0.76
N LYS A 264 -1.97 15.41 -0.10
CA LYS A 264 -1.61 14.01 0.19
C LYS A 264 -2.79 13.23 0.79
N LYS A 265 -3.08 12.05 0.23
CA LYS A 265 -4.13 11.09 0.62
C LYS A 265 -3.95 10.53 2.04
N GLY A 266 -2.76 10.70 2.63
CA GLY A 266 -2.44 10.40 4.01
C GLY A 266 -1.16 9.59 4.13
N ILE A 267 -0.94 9.05 5.32
CA ILE A 267 0.14 8.10 5.61
C ILE A 267 -0.50 6.89 6.26
N VAL A 268 -0.26 5.70 5.71
CA VAL A 268 -0.74 4.45 6.30
C VAL A 268 0.43 3.78 7.00
N VAL A 269 0.21 3.35 8.24
CA VAL A 269 1.15 2.46 8.96
C VAL A 269 0.48 1.12 9.19
N GLU A 270 1.05 0.06 8.64
CA GLU A 270 0.70 -1.33 8.97
C GLU A 270 1.57 -1.83 10.12
N GLN A 271 0.93 -2.09 11.26
CA GLN A 271 1.59 -2.55 12.48
C GLN A 271 1.78 -4.08 12.46
N GLU A 272 2.65 -4.60 13.32
CA GLU A 272 2.97 -6.04 13.40
C GLU A 272 1.75 -6.96 13.59
N ASP A 273 0.67 -6.46 14.21
CA ASP A 273 -0.57 -7.20 14.41
C ASP A 273 -1.49 -7.22 13.16
N GLY A 274 -1.03 -6.65 12.04
CA GLY A 274 -1.77 -6.54 10.78
C GLY A 274 -2.87 -5.46 10.78
N SER A 275 -2.91 -4.61 11.82
CA SER A 275 -3.77 -3.43 11.87
C SER A 275 -3.17 -2.27 11.08
N HIS A 276 -4.03 -1.49 10.42
CA HIS A 276 -3.61 -0.27 9.72
C HIS A 276 -4.09 0.97 10.43
N VAL A 277 -3.21 1.96 10.48
CA VAL A 277 -3.49 3.29 10.98
C VAL A 277 -3.32 4.28 9.85
N LEU A 278 -4.43 4.84 9.38
CA LEU A 278 -4.42 6.00 8.48
C LEU A 278 -4.24 7.27 9.30
N VAL A 279 -3.17 8.02 9.01
CA VAL A 279 -2.94 9.36 9.52
C VAL A 279 -3.11 10.36 8.42
N ARG A 280 -4.04 11.29 8.65
CA ARG A 280 -4.30 12.40 7.74
C ARG A 280 -3.15 13.39 7.81
N SER A 281 -2.90 14.07 6.71
CA SER A 281 -1.82 15.06 6.57
C SER A 281 -1.88 16.16 7.63
N ASP A 282 -3.06 16.52 8.14
CA ASP A 282 -3.22 17.52 9.20
C ASP A 282 -2.96 17.01 10.63
N ASP A 283 -2.94 15.69 10.84
CA ASP A 283 -2.64 15.05 12.14
C ASP A 283 -1.19 14.52 12.20
N PHE A 284 -0.51 14.46 11.06
CA PHE A 284 0.89 14.05 10.93
C PHE A 284 1.84 15.09 11.53
N ASP A 285 2.79 14.65 12.36
CA ASP A 285 3.88 15.50 12.88
C ASP A 285 5.24 15.08 12.31
N ARG A 286 5.57 13.79 12.40
CA ARG A 286 6.89 13.27 12.00
C ARG A 286 6.84 11.82 11.56
N LEU A 287 7.67 11.45 10.59
CA LEU A 287 8.01 10.09 10.21
C LEU A 287 9.52 9.92 10.35
N THR A 288 9.94 8.87 11.05
CA THR A 288 11.34 8.43 11.14
C THR A 288 11.45 7.05 10.51
N LEU A 289 12.27 6.90 9.48
CA LEU A 289 12.46 5.63 8.78
C LEU A 289 13.52 4.78 9.50
N ALA A 290 13.26 3.48 9.61
CA ALA A 290 14.20 2.49 10.13
C ALA A 290 14.99 1.87 8.98
N ARG A 291 16.20 1.40 9.29
CA ARG A 291 17.13 0.72 8.38
C ARG A 291 17.72 -0.49 9.09
#